data_AF-A0A822FDN5-F1
#
_entry.id   AF-A0A822FDN5-F1
#
_cell.length_a   1.000
_cell.length_b   1.000
_cell.length_c   1.000
_cell.angle_alpha   90.00
_cell.angle_beta   90.00
_cell.angle_gamma   90.00
#
_symmetry.space_group_name_H-M   'P 1'
#
loop_
_entity.id
_entity.type
_entity.pdbx_description
1 polymer ?
#
loop_
_entity_poly.entity_id
_entity_poly.type
_entity_poly.pdbx_seq_one_letter_code
_entity_poly.pdbx_strand_id
1 'polypeptide(L)' 'EPTTGMDARAKRFLWNCILTLTRKDHKSIVITSHSMEECETLCNRLVIMVTGEFKCLGSVQHLKAK' A
#
# COMPACT_ATOMS: atom_id res chain seq x y z
N GLU A 1 -2.29 -6.09 -8.60
CA GLU A 1 -3.02 -4.94 -8.04
C GLU A 1 -4.31 -5.41 -7.40
N PRO A 2 -4.59 -5.04 -6.14
CA PRO A 2 -5.73 -5.60 -5.40
C PRO A 2 -7.08 -4.90 -5.65
N THR A 3 -7.09 -3.72 -6.28
CA THR A 3 -8.27 -2.83 -6.39
C THR A 3 -8.66 -2.45 -7.81
N THR A 4 -7.91 -2.93 -8.81
CA THR A 4 -8.15 -2.59 -10.22
C THR A 4 -9.50 -3.12 -10.68
N GLY A 5 -10.37 -2.23 -11.17
CA GLY A 5 -11.72 -2.56 -11.60
C GLY A 5 -12.78 -2.61 -10.49
N MET A 6 -12.43 -2.29 -9.24
CA MET A 6 -13.40 -2.18 -8.14
C MET A 6 -14.09 -0.80 -8.15
N ASP A 7 -15.37 -0.76 -7.76
CA ASP A 7 -16.04 0.50 -7.47
C ASP A 7 -15.49 1.15 -6.18
N ALA A 8 -15.74 2.44 -6.01
CA ALA A 8 -15.21 3.21 -4.88
C ALA A 8 -15.62 2.66 -3.50
N ARG A 9 -16.80 2.04 -3.39
CA ARG A 9 -17.28 1.47 -2.12
C ARG A 9 -16.55 0.18 -1.81
N ALA A 10 -16.43 -0.72 -2.78
CA ALA A 10 -15.73 -1.98 -2.62
C ALA A 10 -14.23 -1.76 -2.33
N LYS A 11 -13.60 -0.78 -2.98
CA LYS A 11 -12.22 -0.35 -2.70
C LYS A 11 -12.04 0.08 -1.24
N ARG A 12 -12.92 0.95 -0.72
CA ARG A 12 -12.88 1.40 0.69
C ARG A 12 -13.11 0.25 1.67
N PHE A 13 -13.99 -0.70 1.33
CA PHE A 13 -14.20 -1.89 2.16
C PHE A 13 -12.91 -2.71 2.26
N LEU A 14 -12.26 -3.01 1.13
CA LEU A 14 -10.98 -3.74 1.12
C LEU A 14 -9.91 -3.03 1.94
N TRP A 15 -9.79 -1.71 1.81
CA TRP A 15 -8.85 -0.91 2.59
C TRP A 15 -9.08 -1.05 4.09
N ASN A 16 -10.33 -0.95 4.53
CA ASN A 16 -10.70 -1.14 5.94
C ASN A 16 -10.37 -2.54 6.45
N CYS A 17 -10.57 -3.57 5.62
CA CYS A 17 -10.18 -4.94 5.96
C CYS A 17 -8.67 -5.06 6.15
N ILE A 18 -7.87 -4.56 5.21
CA ILE A 18 -6.40 -4.57 5.30
C ILE A 18 -5.94 -3.83 6.56
N LEU A 19 -6.45 -2.64 6.81
CA LEU A 19 -6.12 -1.86 8.00
C LEU A 19 -6.49 -2.58 9.29
N THR A 20 -7.64 -3.29 9.32
CA THR A 20 -8.06 -4.08 10.47
C THR A 20 -7.11 -5.25 10.72
N LEU A 21 -6.77 -6.01 9.68
CA LEU A 21 -5.85 -7.14 9.79
C LEU A 21 -4.45 -6.71 10.24
N THR A 22 -3.95 -5.59 9.72
CA THR A 22 -2.62 -5.08 10.09
C THR A 22 -2.61 -4.50 11.50
N ARG A 23 -3.63 -3.73 11.90
CA ARG A 23 -3.63 -2.99 13.18
C ARG A 23 -4.19 -3.79 14.36
N LYS A 24 -5.23 -4.60 14.16
CA LYS A 24 -5.87 -5.37 15.25
C LYS A 24 -5.27 -6.76 15.39
N ASP A 25 -5.03 -7.45 14.28
CA ASP A 25 -4.57 -8.84 14.29
C ASP A 25 -3.04 -8.96 14.19
N HIS A 26 -2.33 -7.82 14.12
CA HIS A 26 -0.87 -7.74 13.98
C HIS A 26 -0.31 -8.55 12.79
N LYS A 27 -1.09 -8.69 11.72
CA LYS A 27 -0.66 -9.41 10.52
C LYS A 27 0.24 -8.54 9.66
N SER A 28 1.26 -9.15 9.08
CA SER A 28 2.08 -8.51 8.04
C SER A 28 1.48 -8.79 6.67
N ILE A 29 1.23 -7.74 5.90
CA ILE A 29 0.62 -7.83 4.57
C ILE A 29 1.56 -7.13 3.58
N VAL A 30 1.85 -7.80 2.47
CA VAL A 30 2.58 -7.22 1.34
C VAL A 30 1.59 -7.00 0.20
N ILE A 31 1.49 -5.75 -0.26
CA ILE A 31 0.65 -5.38 -1.40
C ILE A 31 1.49 -4.72 -2.48
N THR A 32 1.12 -4.95 -3.73
CA THR A 32 1.69 -4.28 -4.91
C THR A 32 0.59 -3.45 -5.56
N SER A 33 0.78 -2.14 -5.65
CA SER A 33 -0.13 -1.23 -6.34
C SER A 33 0.65 -0.17 -7.13
N HIS A 34 0.12 0.21 -8.30
CA HIS A 34 0.56 1.39 -9.04
C HIS A 34 -0.05 2.69 -8.48
N SER A 35 -1.10 2.58 -7.68
CA SER A 35 -1.77 3.74 -7.09
C SER A 35 -1.00 4.20 -5.86
N MET A 36 -0.37 5.37 -5.95
CA MET A 36 0.35 5.94 -4.81
C MET A 36 -0.61 6.25 -3.64
N GLU A 37 -1.86 6.65 -3.92
CA GLU A 37 -2.89 6.88 -2.89
C GLU A 37 -3.15 5.63 -2.03
N GLU A 38 -3.23 4.45 -2.66
CA GLU A 38 -3.39 3.17 -1.96
C GLU A 38 -2.20 2.85 -1.08
N CYS A 39 -1.01 2.95 -1.68
CA CYS A 39 0.26 2.73 -1.02
C CYS A 39 0.43 3.64 0.21
N GLU A 40 0.07 4.92 0.10
CA GLU A 40 0.16 5.88 1.21
C GLU A 40 -0.84 5.61 2.33
N THR A 41 -2.05 5.15 1.98
CA THR A 41 -3.11 4.92 2.96
C THR A 41 -2.90 3.61 3.72
N LEU A 42 -2.43 2.56 3.04
CA LEU A 42 -2.39 1.19 3.57
C LEU A 42 -1.03 0.79 4.12
N CYS A 43 0.07 1.35 3.61
CA CYS A 43 1.41 0.87 3.93
C CYS A 43 2.12 1.76 4.96
N ASN A 44 2.82 1.13 5.89
CA ASN A 44 3.77 1.80 6.80
C ASN A 44 5.15 2.00 6.13
N ARG A 45 5.53 1.10 5.24
CA ARG A 45 6.77 1.12 4.45
C ARG A 45 6.43 0.88 3.00
N LEU A 46 7.11 1.60 2.12
CA LEU A 46 6.95 1.51 0.67
C LEU A 46 8.27 1.16 0.03
N VAL A 47 8.16 0.42 -1.07
CA VAL A 47 9.26 0.06 -1.94
C VAL A 47 8.91 0.49 -3.36
N ILE A 48 9.80 1.23 -3.99
CA ILE A 48 9.68 1.60 -5.40
C ILE A 48 10.55 0.65 -6.21
N MET A 49 9.91 -0.13 -7.08
CA MET A 49 10.57 -1.03 -8.02
C MET A 49 10.56 -0.40 -9.42
N VAL A 50 11.72 -0.39 -10.07
CA VAL A 50 11.88 0.06 -11.47
C VAL A 50 12.70 -1.00 -12.20
N THR A 51 12.18 -1.48 -13.33
CA THR A 51 12.86 -2.48 -14.18
C THR A 51 13.38 -3.71 -13.42
N GLY A 52 12.60 -4.21 -12.44
CA GLY A 52 12.98 -5.38 -11.63
C GLY A 52 13.93 -5.08 -10.46
N GLU A 53 14.38 -3.84 -10.29
CA GLU A 53 15.26 -3.44 -9.19
C GLU A 53 14.53 -2.56 -8.17
N PHE A 54 14.84 -2.78 -6.88
CA PHE A 54 14.38 -1.89 -5.82
C PHE A 54 15.22 -0.61 -5.80
N LYS A 55 14.61 0.52 -6.16
CA LYS A 55 15.28 1.83 -6.19
C LYS A 55 15.21 2.53 -4.84
N CYS A 56 14.08 2.46 -4.16
CA CYS A 56 13.86 3.15 -2.89
C CYS A 56 13.06 2.27 -1.92
N LEU A 57 13.43 2.27 -0.64
CA LEU A 57 12.70 1.64 0.46
C LEU A 57 12.65 2.63 1.62
N GLY A 58 11.45 2.92 2.14
CA GLY A 58 11.32 3.87 3.24
C GLY A 58 9.89 4.03 3.72
N SER A 59 9.68 4.89 4.72
CA SER A 59 8.34 5.37 5.05
C SER A 59 7.82 6.30 3.94
N VAL A 60 6.50 6.48 3.89
CA VAL A 60 5.86 7.40 2.94
C VAL A 60 6.47 8.81 3.04
N GLN A 61 6.61 9.36 4.25
CA GLN A 61 7.23 10.68 4.44
C GLN A 61 8.67 10.73 3.92
N HIS A 62 9.47 9.69 4.18
CA HIS A 62 10.86 9.66 3.74
C HIS A 62 10.98 9.68 2.22
N LEU A 63 10.07 8.97 1.53
CA LEU A 63 10.05 8.91 0.07
C LEU A 63 9.51 10.19 -0.58
N LYS A 64 8.61 10.93 0.09
CA LYS A 64 8.11 12.23 -0.40
C LYS A 64 9.14 13.36 -0.26
N ALA A 65 10.04 13.25 0.70
CA ALA A 65 11.02 14.30 1.00
C ALA A 65 12.32 14.18 0.18
N LYS A 66 12.36 13.27 -0.80
CA LYS A 66 13.54 12.92 -1.60
C LYS A 66 13.25 13.16 -3.08
#